data_AF-A0A950Q2W4-F1
#
_entry.id   AF-A0A950Q2W4-F1
#
_cell.length_a   1.000
_cell.length_b   1.000
_cell.length_c   1.000
_cell.angle_alpha   90.00
_cell.angle_beta   90.00
_cell.angle_gamma   90.00
#
_symmetry.space_group_name_H-M   'P 1'
#
loop_
_entity.id
_entity.type
_entity.pdbx_description
1 polymer ?
#
loop_
_entity_poly.entity_id
_entity_poly.type
_entity_poly.pdbx_seq_one_letter_code
_entity_poly.pdbx_strand_id
1 'polypeptide(L)'
;MSYRKLLHWFRQLDVWLIVPAIALVTWGELAQAPLPEELEIAVWDKALHFTAYFGLALMTTIAVRADRRSLWWALALVVMGGALEVVQGLTGRDMDVFDEVANTLGVLAGLGLAWAVITALKARKLVEDPPPPD
;
A
#
# COMPACT_ATOMS: atom_id res chain seq x y z
N MET A 1 1.70 25.02 11.77
CA MET A 1 0.52 24.13 11.86
C MET A 1 0.86 22.97 12.79
N SER A 2 0.01 22.63 13.77
CA SER A 2 0.29 21.48 14.67
C SER A 2 0.34 20.17 13.87
N TYR A 3 1.30 19.29 14.15
CA TYR A 3 1.48 18.01 13.45
C TYR A 3 0.21 17.14 13.43
N ARG A 4 -0.64 17.29 14.46
CA ARG A 4 -1.95 16.62 14.56
C ARG A 4 -2.93 17.06 13.48
N LYS A 5 -2.97 18.35 13.15
CA LYS A 5 -3.79 18.87 12.05
C LYS A 5 -3.26 18.35 10.71
N LEU A 6 -1.94 18.32 10.54
CA LEU A 6 -1.29 17.80 9.32
C LEU A 6 -1.65 16.31 9.09
N LEU A 7 -1.46 15.45 10.09
CA LEU A 7 -1.84 14.02 10.03
C LEU A 7 -3.32 13.80 9.76
N HIS A 8 -4.19 14.62 10.37
CA HIS A 8 -5.63 14.54 10.11
C HIS A 8 -5.96 14.84 8.65
N TRP A 9 -5.41 15.90 8.09
CA TRP A 9 -5.60 16.26 6.67
C TRP A 9 -5.04 15.20 5.73
N PHE A 10 -3.81 14.74 5.97
CA PHE A 10 -3.22 13.64 5.19
C PHE A 10 -4.12 12.42 5.19
N ARG A 11 -4.60 11.99 6.35
CA ARG A 11 -5.50 10.82 6.46
C ARG A 11 -6.80 11.01 5.70
N GLN A 12 -7.38 12.21 5.71
CA GLN A 12 -8.62 12.47 4.97
C GLN A 12 -8.37 12.40 3.46
N LEU A 13 -7.27 12.98 2.97
CA LEU A 13 -6.86 12.83 1.57
C LEU A 13 -6.64 11.35 1.22
N ASP A 14 -5.97 10.61 2.10
CA ASP A 14 -5.65 9.19 1.92
C ASP A 14 -6.91 8.35 1.70
N VAL A 15 -7.96 8.57 2.50
CA VAL A 15 -9.26 7.87 2.35
C VAL A 15 -9.87 8.09 0.96
N TRP A 16 -9.74 9.29 0.41
CA TRP A 16 -10.25 9.60 -0.94
C TRP A 16 -9.33 9.07 -2.05
N LEU A 17 -8.04 8.88 -1.78
CA LEU A 17 -7.04 8.46 -2.75
C LEU A 17 -6.84 6.94 -2.81
N ILE A 18 -7.24 6.18 -1.78
CA ILE A 18 -7.10 4.71 -1.76
C ILE A 18 -7.82 4.07 -2.95
N VAL A 19 -9.06 4.43 -3.23
CA VAL A 19 -9.83 3.82 -4.33
C VAL A 19 -9.22 4.15 -5.69
N PRO A 20 -8.90 5.42 -6.02
CA PRO A 20 -8.14 5.75 -7.23
C PRO A 20 -6.79 5.03 -7.33
N ALA A 21 -6.06 4.89 -6.22
CA ALA A 21 -4.77 4.21 -6.21
C ALA A 21 -4.91 2.71 -6.52
N ILE A 22 -5.88 2.02 -5.91
CA ILE A 22 -6.19 0.62 -6.22
C ILE A 22 -6.58 0.48 -7.69
N ALA A 23 -7.44 1.37 -8.20
CA ALA A 23 -7.86 1.36 -9.60
C ALA A 23 -6.68 1.59 -10.56
N LEU A 24 -5.76 2.51 -10.21
CA LEU A 24 -4.57 2.78 -10.99
C LEU A 24 -3.60 1.59 -11.02
N VAL A 25 -3.36 0.95 -9.87
CA VAL A 25 -2.49 -0.24 -9.79
C VAL A 25 -3.10 -1.40 -10.56
N THR A 26 -4.39 -1.67 -10.34
CA THR A 26 -5.14 -2.72 -11.07
C THR A 26 -5.12 -2.45 -12.59
N TRP A 27 -5.37 -1.20 -12.98
CA TRP A 27 -5.26 -0.80 -14.39
C TRP A 27 -3.84 -1.00 -14.91
N GLY A 28 -2.81 -0.60 -14.17
CA GLY A 28 -1.41 -0.74 -14.57
C GLY A 28 -0.98 -2.19 -14.78
N GLU A 29 -1.40 -3.12 -13.91
CA GLU A 29 -1.09 -4.54 -14.07
C GLU A 29 -1.83 -5.19 -15.25
N LEU A 30 -3.03 -4.70 -15.58
CA LEU A 30 -3.83 -5.24 -16.69
C LEU A 30 -3.57 -4.54 -18.04
N ALA A 31 -3.27 -3.24 -18.02
CA ALA A 31 -3.10 -2.41 -19.19
C ALA A 31 -1.68 -2.59 -19.74
N GLN A 32 -1.48 -3.66 -20.50
CA GLN A 32 -0.29 -3.86 -21.31
C GLN A 32 -0.31 -2.96 -22.56
N ALA A 33 -0.44 -1.65 -22.40
CA ALA A 33 -0.04 -0.75 -23.47
C ALA A 33 1.50 -0.76 -23.50
N PRO A 34 2.16 -1.12 -24.62
CA PRO A 34 3.57 -0.83 -24.78
C PRO A 34 3.74 0.65 -24.47
N LEU A 35 4.50 0.98 -23.42
CA LEU A 35 4.96 2.35 -23.28
C LEU A 35 5.73 2.65 -24.58
N PRO A 36 5.49 3.82 -25.20
CA PRO A 36 6.37 4.28 -26.27
C PRO A 36 7.82 4.09 -25.79
N GLU A 37 8.71 3.64 -26.67
CA GLU A 37 10.11 3.34 -26.32
C GLU A 37 10.80 4.53 -25.61
N GLU A 38 10.30 5.76 -25.85
CA GLU A 38 10.76 6.99 -25.19
C GLU A 38 10.27 7.17 -23.72
N LEU A 39 9.21 6.46 -23.34
CA LEU A 39 8.61 6.41 -22.00
C LEU A 39 8.84 5.06 -21.30
N GLU A 40 9.51 4.11 -21.97
CA GLU A 40 10.15 2.94 -21.34
C GLU A 40 11.29 3.43 -20.45
N ILE A 41 10.92 4.07 -19.33
CA ILE A 41 11.81 4.16 -18.20
C ILE A 41 12.08 2.70 -17.85
N ALA A 42 13.33 2.27 -17.91
CA ALA A 42 13.77 0.94 -17.48
C ALA A 42 13.60 0.80 -15.96
N VAL A 43 12.37 0.93 -15.47
CA VAL A 43 12.01 0.62 -14.11
C VAL A 43 11.95 -0.88 -14.03
N TRP A 44 12.73 -1.42 -13.12
CA TRP A 44 12.71 -2.85 -12.84
C TRP A 44 11.28 -3.26 -12.47
N ASP A 45 10.68 -4.10 -13.30
CA ASP A 45 9.30 -4.58 -13.22
C ASP A 45 8.90 -5.01 -11.80
N LYS A 46 9.75 -5.79 -11.13
CA LYS A 46 9.49 -6.28 -9.77
C LYS A 46 9.59 -5.16 -8.72
N ALA A 47 10.35 -4.09 -8.97
CA ALA A 47 10.30 -2.89 -8.15
C ALA A 47 8.99 -2.09 -8.34
N LEU A 48 8.38 -2.10 -9.52
CA LEU A 48 7.06 -1.49 -9.72
C LEU A 48 6.02 -2.25 -8.88
N HIS A 49 5.97 -3.57 -8.99
CA HIS A 49 5.13 -4.45 -8.18
C HIS A 49 5.31 -4.19 -6.68
N PHE A 50 6.56 -4.29 -6.20
CA PHE A 50 6.87 -4.00 -4.79
C PHE A 50 6.42 -2.60 -4.36
N THR A 51 6.73 -1.56 -5.15
CA THR A 51 6.46 -0.17 -4.77
C THR A 51 4.96 0.15 -4.80
N ALA A 52 4.22 -0.39 -5.77
CA ALA A 52 2.78 -0.24 -5.87
C ALA A 52 2.08 -0.82 -4.64
N TYR A 53 2.37 -2.07 -4.30
CA TYR A 53 1.73 -2.76 -3.18
C TYR A 53 2.23 -2.24 -1.82
N PHE A 54 3.49 -1.80 -1.74
CA PHE A 54 4.01 -1.04 -0.60
C PHE A 54 3.20 0.22 -0.35
N GLY A 55 2.96 1.03 -1.40
CA GLY A 55 2.17 2.26 -1.31
C GLY A 55 0.74 1.98 -0.86
N LEU A 56 0.05 1.01 -1.49
CA LEU A 56 -1.31 0.64 -1.13
C LEU A 56 -1.43 0.17 0.33
N ALA A 57 -0.51 -0.68 0.80
CA ALA A 57 -0.51 -1.17 2.18
C ALA A 57 -0.19 -0.06 3.19
N LEU A 58 0.71 0.86 2.84
CA LEU A 58 1.03 2.03 3.66
C LEU A 58 -0.22 2.92 3.83
N MET A 59 -0.87 3.30 2.73
CA MET A 59 -2.08 4.15 2.72
C MET A 59 -3.22 3.52 3.53
N THR A 60 -3.57 2.27 3.23
CA THR A 60 -4.66 1.57 3.92
C THR A 60 -4.39 1.40 5.42
N THR A 61 -3.14 1.15 5.81
CA THR A 61 -2.74 1.05 7.23
C THR A 61 -2.83 2.40 7.95
N ILE A 62 -2.42 3.49 7.30
CA ILE A 62 -2.53 4.86 7.83
C ILE A 62 -4.00 5.25 8.00
N ALA A 63 -4.84 4.98 6.99
CA ALA A 63 -6.26 5.31 7.00
C ALA A 63 -7.00 4.73 8.21
N VAL A 64 -6.69 3.47 8.56
CA VAL A 64 -7.29 2.76 9.71
C VAL A 64 -6.50 2.89 11.01
N ARG A 65 -5.40 3.67 11.02
CA ARG A 65 -4.57 3.99 12.20
C ARG A 65 -3.85 2.80 12.84
N ALA A 66 -3.35 1.88 12.01
CA ALA A 66 -2.63 0.69 12.44
C ALA A 66 -3.40 -0.09 13.53
N ASP A 67 -4.63 -0.46 13.20
CA ASP A 67 -5.47 -1.33 14.02
C ASP A 67 -5.70 -2.69 13.33
N ARG A 68 -6.55 -3.54 13.90
CA ARG A 68 -6.80 -4.89 13.35
C ARG A 68 -7.29 -4.88 11.90
N ARG A 69 -7.90 -3.80 11.43
CA ARG A 69 -8.36 -3.66 10.03
C ARG A 69 -7.19 -3.56 9.05
N SER A 70 -6.01 -3.14 9.50
CA SER A 70 -4.80 -3.11 8.66
C SER A 70 -4.42 -4.52 8.19
N LEU A 71 -4.64 -5.55 9.01
CA LEU A 71 -4.37 -6.94 8.64
C LEU A 71 -5.34 -7.44 7.56
N TRP A 72 -6.61 -7.05 7.65
CA TRP A 72 -7.61 -7.37 6.62
C TRP A 72 -7.32 -6.67 5.30
N TRP A 73 -6.87 -5.42 5.33
CA TRP A 73 -6.41 -4.71 4.14
C TRP A 73 -5.16 -5.37 3.53
N ALA A 74 -4.17 -5.72 4.33
CA ALA A 74 -2.98 -6.42 3.86
C ALA A 74 -3.35 -7.75 3.18
N LEU A 75 -4.22 -8.55 3.80
CA LEU A 75 -4.70 -9.79 3.21
C LEU A 75 -5.46 -9.54 1.89
N ALA A 76 -6.34 -8.54 1.85
CA ALA A 76 -7.08 -8.20 0.65
C ALA A 76 -6.17 -7.77 -0.51
N LEU A 77 -5.09 -7.04 -0.22
CA LEU A 77 -4.10 -6.64 -1.23
C LEU A 77 -3.31 -7.84 -1.77
N VAL A 78 -2.87 -8.77 -0.92
CA VAL A 78 -2.21 -10.02 -1.36
C VAL A 78 -3.16 -10.86 -2.22
N VAL A 79 -4.42 -11.02 -1.78
CA VAL A 79 -5.43 -11.74 -2.56
C VAL A 79 -5.70 -11.06 -3.91
N MET A 80 -5.69 -9.72 -3.95
CA MET A 80 -5.86 -8.97 -5.18
C MET A 80 -4.71 -9.23 -6.17
N GLY A 81 -3.45 -9.19 -5.72
CA GLY A 81 -2.29 -9.47 -6.58
C GLY A 81 -2.34 -10.87 -7.17
N GLY A 82 -2.56 -11.88 -6.33
CA GLY A 82 -2.70 -13.26 -6.80
C GLY A 82 -3.88 -13.46 -7.75
N ALA A 83 -4.99 -12.75 -7.54
CA ALA A 83 -6.12 -12.77 -8.46
C ALA A 83 -5.78 -12.13 -9.81
N LEU A 84 -4.99 -11.05 -9.83
CA LEU A 84 -4.56 -10.38 -11.05
C LEU A 84 -3.61 -11.25 -11.87
N GLU A 85 -2.68 -11.96 -11.22
CA GLU A 85 -1.84 -12.99 -11.87
C GLU A 85 -2.69 -14.09 -12.53
N VAL A 86 -3.71 -14.59 -11.84
CA VAL A 86 -4.62 -15.60 -12.41
C VAL A 86 -5.38 -15.03 -13.62
N VAL A 87 -5.89 -13.80 -13.51
CA VAL A 87 -6.59 -13.13 -14.62
C VAL A 87 -5.66 -12.95 -15.82
N GLN A 88 -4.42 -12.52 -15.60
CA GLN A 88 -3.40 -12.41 -16.65
C GLN A 88 -3.14 -13.77 -17.32
N GLY A 89 -2.98 -14.84 -16.54
CA GLY A 89 -2.86 -16.21 -17.03
C GLY A 89 -4.02 -16.63 -17.93
N LEU A 90 -5.25 -16.27 -17.55
CA LEU A 90 -6.45 -16.55 -18.36
C LEU A 90 -6.55 -15.72 -19.64
N THR A 91 -5.86 -14.58 -19.71
CA THR A 91 -5.76 -13.76 -20.93
C THR A 91 -4.68 -14.23 -21.90
N GLY A 92 -3.97 -15.32 -21.58
CA GLY A 92 -2.88 -15.86 -22.41
C GLY A 92 -1.52 -15.25 -22.13
N ARG A 93 -1.37 -14.54 -21.00
CA ARG A 93 -0.09 -14.01 -20.51
C ARG A 93 0.61 -15.06 -19.64
N ASP A 94 1.93 -15.07 -19.65
CA ASP A 94 2.70 -15.85 -18.68
C ASP A 94 2.46 -15.30 -17.27
N MET A 95 1.96 -16.17 -16.38
CA MET A 95 1.87 -15.88 -14.96
C MET A 95 3.29 -15.82 -14.38
N ASP A 96 3.56 -14.81 -13.56
CA ASP A 96 4.85 -14.65 -12.89
C ASP A 96 4.67 -14.69 -11.36
N VAL A 97 4.99 -15.85 -10.79
CA VAL A 97 4.97 -16.03 -9.33
C VAL A 97 5.89 -15.03 -8.62
N PHE A 98 6.94 -14.52 -9.28
CA PHE A 98 7.82 -13.52 -8.67
C PHE A 98 7.19 -12.13 -8.59
N ASP A 99 6.21 -11.81 -9.44
CA ASP A 99 5.45 -10.57 -9.34
C ASP A 99 4.55 -10.61 -8.10
N GLU A 100 3.88 -11.74 -7.85
CA GLU A 100 3.10 -11.91 -6.61
C GLU A 100 3.97 -11.94 -5.35
N VAL A 101 5.19 -12.49 -5.42
CA VAL A 101 6.16 -12.38 -4.32
C VAL A 101 6.56 -10.92 -4.08
N ALA A 102 6.82 -10.15 -5.14
CA ALA A 102 7.15 -8.73 -5.03
C ALA A 102 6.00 -7.93 -4.43
N ASN A 103 4.76 -8.18 -4.88
CA ASN A 103 3.53 -7.62 -4.34
C ASN A 103 3.42 -7.90 -2.84
N THR A 104 3.51 -9.16 -2.44
CA THR A 104 3.41 -9.59 -1.04
C THR A 104 4.48 -8.94 -0.16
N LEU A 105 5.74 -8.87 -0.62
CA LEU A 105 6.82 -8.20 0.12
C LEU A 105 6.54 -6.70 0.26
N GLY A 106 6.00 -6.06 -0.78
CA GLY A 106 5.54 -4.67 -0.75
C GLY A 106 4.49 -4.47 0.33
N VAL A 107 3.43 -5.31 0.33
CA VAL A 107 2.35 -5.25 1.34
C VAL A 107 2.91 -5.34 2.76
N LEU A 108 3.76 -6.33 3.03
CA LEU A 108 4.33 -6.56 4.37
C LEU A 108 5.20 -5.38 4.81
N ALA A 109 6.03 -4.84 3.92
CA ALA A 109 6.87 -3.69 4.20
C ALA A 109 6.05 -2.41 4.47
N GLY A 110 5.02 -2.15 3.66
CA GLY A 110 4.14 -0.99 3.82
C GLY A 110 3.33 -1.05 5.13
N LEU A 111 2.74 -2.22 5.42
CA LEU A 111 2.07 -2.49 6.68
C LEU A 111 3.01 -2.26 7.88
N GLY A 112 4.19 -2.90 7.86
CA GLY A 112 5.15 -2.85 8.94
C GLY A 112 5.64 -1.43 9.23
N LEU A 113 5.98 -0.67 8.18
CA LEU A 113 6.45 0.71 8.32
C LEU A 113 5.38 1.62 8.89
N ALA A 114 4.16 1.62 8.33
CA ALA A 114 3.07 2.44 8.84
C ALA A 114 2.73 2.10 10.30
N TRP A 115 2.70 0.81 10.63
CA TRP A 115 2.43 0.35 11.98
C TRP A 115 3.49 0.82 12.98
N ALA A 116 4.77 0.65 12.64
CA ALA A 116 5.89 1.08 13.47
C ALA A 116 5.84 2.59 13.74
N VAL A 117 5.67 3.40 12.69
CA VAL A 117 5.58 4.86 12.80
C VAL A 117 4.39 5.28 13.68
N ILE A 118 3.20 4.74 13.42
CA ILE A 118 1.99 5.09 14.19
C ILE A 118 2.14 4.69 15.66
N THR A 119 2.73 3.52 15.92
CA THR A 119 2.97 3.05 17.30
C THR A 119 3.97 3.95 18.02
N ALA A 120 5.07 4.33 17.37
CA ALA A 120 6.04 5.27 17.93
C ALA A 120 5.40 6.63 18.24
N LEU A 121 4.55 7.15 17.36
CA LEU A 121 3.83 8.41 17.59
C LEU A 121 2.83 8.31 18.77
N LYS A 122 2.11 7.19 18.89
CA LYS A 122 1.21 6.93 20.04
C LYS A 122 2.00 6.87 21.36
N ALA A 123 3.14 6.18 21.36
CA ALA A 123 4.00 6.06 22.54
C ALA A 123 4.57 7.42 22.98
N ARG A 124 5.08 8.23 22.03
CA ARG A 124 5.58 9.59 22.33
C ARG A 124 4.50 10.47 22.95
N LYS A 125 3.25 10.38 22.49
CA LYS A 125 2.13 11.13 23.07
C LYS A 125 1.89 10.78 24.55
N LEU A 126 1.96 9.49 24.91
CA LEU A 126 1.77 9.06 26.30
C LEU A 126 2.88 9.56 27.23
N VAL A 127 4.10 9.75 26.71
CA VAL A 127 5.23 10.30 27.47
C VAL A 127 5.11 11.82 27.61
N GLU A 128 4.69 12.53 26.56
CA GLU A 128 4.58 14.00 26.55
C GLU A 128 3.33 14.52 27.31
N ASP A 129 2.26 13.72 27.38
CA ASP A 129 0.96 14.09 27.97
C ASP A 129 0.37 12.88 28.74
N PRO A 130 0.93 12.56 29.93
CA PRO A 130 0.49 11.40 30.69
C PRO A 130 -0.94 11.59 31.23
N PRO A 131 -1.74 10.53 31.34
CA PRO A 131 -3.08 10.62 31.91
C PRO A 131 -3.02 11.10 33.37
N PRO A 132 -4.06 11.82 33.87
CA PRO A 132 -4.12 12.22 35.27
C PRO A 132 -4.12 10.97 36.18
N PRO A 133 -3.52 11.05 37.38
CA PRO A 133 -3.55 9.95 38.34
C PRO A 133 -5.00 9.69 38.80
N ASP A 134 -5.33 8.40 38.97
CA ASP A 134 -6.62 7.91 39.49
C ASP A 134 -6.90 8.36 40.93
#